data_AF-A0A554J4P4-F1
#
_entry.id   AF-A0A554J4P4-F1
#
_cell.length_a   1.000
_cell.length_b   1.000
_cell.length_c   1.000
_cell.angle_alpha   90.00
_cell.angle_beta   90.00
_cell.angle_gamma   90.00
#
_symmetry.space_group_name_H-M   'P 1'
#
loop_
_entity.id
_entity.type
_entity.pdbx_description
1 polymer ?
#
loop_
_entity_poly.entity_id
_entity_poly.type
_entity_poly.pdbx_seq_one_letter_code
_entity_poly.pdbx_strand_id
1 'polypeptide(L)'
;MNFNELRGKHKQFIYESFEIVPSDNELKIYFNFKITPDIKFRPQIIFPSGFRDINKDVLNNLIFHLGFIEMISYWKTACSPEIIIRASYLSVYQISWWKDLLIKGLGEFFYRNQIDFTAPDLVKFTVKSNSHMSSLPAGKAGGNVVYEESLKNRNLILVGGGKDSAVTLEFLSGKEKQCLLLNPTEAAKNMAKIGGCSQPITVQRIIDPKLLELNEKGYLNGHTPFSAYLAFLSTLAAVLYDYKNIVCKPSIF
;
A
#
# COMPACT_ATOMS: atom_id res chain seq x y z
N MET A 1 10.76 20.64 -13.36
CA MET A 1 11.32 21.20 -12.11
C MET A 1 12.40 20.25 -11.62
N ASN A 2 13.42 20.72 -10.89
CA ASN A 2 14.48 19.83 -10.40
C ASN A 2 14.24 19.37 -8.94
N PHE A 3 14.95 18.32 -8.53
CA PHE A 3 14.85 17.71 -7.20
C PHE A 3 15.04 18.72 -6.06
N ASN A 4 16.06 19.59 -6.14
CA ASN A 4 16.40 20.54 -5.10
C ASN A 4 15.34 21.64 -4.94
N GLU A 5 14.77 22.13 -6.05
CA GLU A 5 13.68 23.10 -6.05
C GLU A 5 12.43 22.54 -5.36
N LEU A 6 12.01 21.33 -5.76
CA LEU A 6 10.81 20.70 -5.23
C LEU A 6 10.96 20.36 -3.74
N ARG A 7 12.08 19.77 -3.36
CA ARG A 7 12.43 19.49 -1.95
C ARG A 7 12.61 20.77 -1.13
N GLY A 8 13.07 21.84 -1.78
CA GLY A 8 13.18 23.19 -1.23
C GLY A 8 11.80 23.76 -0.87
N LYS A 9 10.88 23.70 -1.82
CA LYS A 9 9.50 24.21 -1.70
C LYS A 9 8.64 23.36 -0.76
N HIS A 10 8.79 22.04 -0.83
CA HIS A 10 7.92 21.07 -0.17
C HIS A 10 8.66 20.34 0.95
N LYS A 11 8.76 20.99 2.11
CA LYS A 11 9.56 20.50 3.25
C LYS A 11 8.99 19.28 3.95
N GLN A 12 7.66 19.13 3.96
CA GLN A 12 7.00 18.06 4.68
C GLN A 12 5.97 17.36 3.82
N PHE A 13 6.04 16.03 3.83
CA PHE A 13 4.96 15.15 3.44
C PHE A 13 4.28 14.65 4.72
N ILE A 14 2.95 14.61 4.75
CA ILE A 14 2.17 14.25 5.93
C ILE A 14 1.18 13.16 5.55
N TYR A 15 1.24 12.02 6.23
CA TYR A 15 0.15 11.06 6.24
C TYR A 15 -0.80 11.43 7.39
N GLU A 16 -1.87 12.15 7.04
CA GLU A 16 -2.77 12.79 8.00
C GLU A 16 -3.68 11.78 8.70
N SER A 17 -4.38 10.97 7.92
CA SER A 17 -5.34 9.96 8.41
C SER A 17 -5.74 9.02 7.28
N PHE A 18 -6.50 7.98 7.62
CA PHE A 18 -7.28 7.22 6.67
C PHE A 18 -8.73 7.17 7.13
N GLU A 19 -9.64 6.93 6.20
CA GLU A 19 -11.07 6.90 6.45
C GLU A 19 -11.66 5.64 5.81
N ILE A 20 -12.51 4.95 6.57
CA ILE A 20 -13.28 3.81 6.10
C ILE A 20 -14.71 4.29 5.96
N VAL A 21 -15.23 4.29 4.73
CA VAL A 21 -16.61 4.69 4.45
C VAL A 21 -17.47 3.42 4.36
N PRO A 22 -18.44 3.23 5.27
CA PRO A 22 -19.36 2.10 5.21
C PRO A 22 -20.16 2.14 3.91
N SER A 23 -20.30 0.98 3.26
CA SER A 23 -21.19 0.78 2.12
C SER A 23 -21.65 -0.66 2.16
N ASP A 24 -22.94 -0.90 1.90
CA ASP A 24 -23.57 -2.21 2.08
C ASP A 24 -22.91 -3.32 1.25
N ASN A 25 -22.29 -2.96 0.13
CA ASN A 25 -21.69 -3.90 -0.83
C ASN A 25 -20.19 -3.69 -1.06
N GLU A 26 -19.54 -2.73 -0.42
CA GLU A 26 -18.12 -2.41 -0.71
C GLU A 26 -17.42 -1.85 0.53
N LEU A 27 -16.13 -2.13 0.69
CA LEU A 27 -15.29 -1.48 1.67
C LEU A 27 -14.46 -0.40 0.98
N LYS A 28 -14.84 0.86 1.17
CA LYS A 28 -14.16 2.04 0.61
C LYS A 28 -13.21 2.63 1.63
N ILE A 29 -11.95 2.76 1.25
CA ILE A 29 -10.88 3.28 2.08
C ILE A 29 -10.26 4.48 1.38
N TYR A 30 -10.18 5.61 2.08
CA TYR A 30 -9.50 6.82 1.61
C TYR A 30 -8.26 7.07 2.45
N PHE A 31 -7.16 7.50 1.82
CA PHE A 31 -5.96 7.95 2.53
C PHE A 31 -5.78 9.44 2.35
N ASN A 32 -5.64 10.18 3.45
CA ASN A 32 -5.46 11.63 3.40
C ASN A 32 -3.98 11.96 3.50
N PHE A 33 -3.43 12.48 2.41
CA PHE A 33 -2.04 12.91 2.32
C PHE A 33 -1.95 14.41 2.07
N LYS A 34 -0.89 15.02 2.61
CA LYS A 34 -0.58 16.43 2.38
C LYS A 34 0.90 16.63 2.11
N ILE A 35 1.23 17.40 1.09
CA ILE A 35 2.55 17.99 0.89
C ILE A 35 2.43 19.49 1.21
N THR A 36 3.23 19.94 2.18
CA THR A 36 3.27 21.35 2.56
C THR A 36 3.78 22.24 1.41
N PRO A 37 3.25 23.46 1.23
CA PRO A 37 2.23 24.10 2.07
C PRO A 37 0.78 23.66 1.80
N ASP A 38 0.44 23.26 0.57
CA ASP A 38 -0.93 23.37 0.05
C ASP A 38 -1.43 22.19 -0.79
N ILE A 39 -0.58 21.21 -1.13
CA ILE A 39 -1.00 20.08 -1.96
C ILE A 39 -1.62 19.01 -1.07
N LYS A 40 -2.84 18.59 -1.41
CA LYS A 40 -3.56 17.50 -0.74
C LYS A 40 -3.93 16.42 -1.74
N PHE A 41 -3.79 15.17 -1.33
CA PHE A 41 -4.23 13.99 -2.08
C PHE A 41 -5.18 13.16 -1.23
N ARG A 42 -6.12 12.50 -1.90
CA ARG A 42 -7.08 11.58 -1.31
C ARG A 42 -7.31 10.36 -2.21
N PRO A 43 -6.29 9.51 -2.45
CA PRO A 43 -6.51 8.25 -3.14
C PRO A 43 -7.49 7.35 -2.41
N GLN A 44 -8.07 6.44 -3.19
CA GLN A 44 -9.08 5.50 -2.72
C GLN A 44 -8.74 4.06 -3.11
N ILE A 45 -9.05 3.14 -2.21
CA ILE A 45 -9.09 1.71 -2.49
C ILE A 45 -10.50 1.19 -2.21
N ILE A 46 -10.99 0.32 -3.08
CA ILE A 46 -12.32 -0.30 -2.98
C ILE A 46 -12.14 -1.81 -3.01
N PHE A 47 -12.57 -2.46 -1.94
CA PHE A 47 -12.73 -3.90 -1.89
C PHE A 47 -14.21 -4.26 -2.13
N PRO A 48 -14.51 -5.32 -2.89
CA PRO A 48 -15.89 -5.76 -3.13
C PRO A 48 -16.53 -6.32 -1.86
N SER A 49 -17.82 -6.65 -1.92
CA SER A 49 -18.55 -7.32 -0.83
C SER A 49 -17.97 -8.70 -0.49
N GLY A 50 -18.38 -9.26 0.65
CA GLY A 50 -18.02 -10.61 1.07
C GLY A 50 -16.83 -10.68 2.03
N PHE A 51 -16.35 -9.53 2.50
CA PHE A 51 -15.44 -9.47 3.63
C PHE A 51 -16.18 -9.79 4.94
N ARG A 52 -15.48 -10.42 5.88
CA ARG A 52 -16.00 -10.73 7.21
C ARG A 52 -15.81 -9.57 8.18
N ASP A 53 -16.50 -9.63 9.31
CA ASP A 53 -16.23 -8.73 10.44
C ASP A 53 -14.88 -9.10 11.07
N ILE A 54 -14.06 -8.09 11.35
CA ILE A 54 -12.71 -8.22 11.90
C ILE A 54 -12.57 -7.24 13.04
N ASN A 55 -11.80 -7.62 14.06
CA ASN A 55 -11.39 -6.70 15.10
C ASN A 55 -10.90 -5.36 14.51
N LYS A 56 -11.50 -4.26 14.97
CA LYS A 56 -11.28 -2.92 14.45
C LYS A 56 -9.81 -2.48 14.55
N ASP A 57 -9.09 -2.89 15.58
CA ASP A 57 -7.68 -2.54 15.75
C ASP A 57 -6.78 -3.26 14.73
N VAL A 58 -7.07 -4.54 14.45
CA VAL A 58 -6.41 -5.30 13.37
C VAL A 58 -6.67 -4.63 12.03
N LEU A 59 -7.94 -4.32 11.73
CA LEU A 59 -8.33 -3.70 10.47
C LEU A 59 -7.66 -2.34 10.27
N ASN A 60 -7.69 -1.49 11.31
CA ASN A 60 -7.04 -0.18 11.29
C ASN A 60 -5.53 -0.29 11.10
N ASN A 61 -4.87 -1.26 11.74
CA ASN A 61 -3.43 -1.49 11.58
C ASN A 61 -3.06 -1.91 10.15
N LEU A 62 -3.83 -2.83 9.56
CA LEU A 62 -3.61 -3.28 8.17
C LEU A 62 -3.86 -2.14 7.16
N ILE A 63 -4.94 -1.37 7.35
CA ILE A 63 -5.26 -0.22 6.49
C ILE A 63 -4.22 0.88 6.62
N PHE A 64 -3.75 1.16 7.84
CA PHE A 64 -2.68 2.11 8.08
C PHE A 64 -1.44 1.77 7.24
N HIS A 65 -0.97 0.52 7.31
CA HIS A 65 0.22 0.08 6.56
C HIS A 65 0.00 0.06 5.05
N LEU A 66 -1.21 -0.28 4.57
CA LEU A 66 -1.57 -0.16 3.16
C LEU A 66 -1.51 1.30 2.68
N GLY A 67 -2.03 2.23 3.46
CA GLY A 67 -1.91 3.66 3.17
C GLY A 67 -0.46 4.16 3.24
N PHE A 68 0.35 3.57 4.12
CA PHE A 68 1.75 3.97 4.26
C PHE A 68 2.63 3.53 3.09
N ILE A 69 2.37 2.36 2.48
CA ILE A 69 3.00 2.01 1.21
C ILE A 69 2.45 2.83 0.03
N GLU A 70 1.14 3.13 0.02
CA GLU A 70 0.51 3.99 -0.99
C GLU A 70 1.13 5.39 -1.03
N MET A 71 1.43 5.93 0.16
CA MET A 71 2.09 7.22 0.37
C MET A 71 3.32 7.43 -0.50
N ILE A 72 4.12 6.38 -0.74
CA ILE A 72 5.36 6.48 -1.53
C ILE A 72 5.08 7.01 -2.95
N SER A 73 3.93 6.64 -3.53
CA SER A 73 3.51 7.12 -4.85
C SER A 73 3.31 8.63 -4.92
N TYR A 74 2.99 9.27 -3.78
CA TYR A 74 2.75 10.70 -3.67
C TYR A 74 3.97 11.44 -3.14
N TRP A 75 4.69 10.87 -2.17
CA TRP A 75 5.92 11.45 -1.63
C TRP A 75 6.98 11.68 -2.70
N LYS A 76 7.10 10.74 -3.64
CA LYS A 76 8.09 10.82 -4.72
C LYS A 76 7.96 12.10 -5.56
N THR A 77 6.76 12.70 -5.65
CA THR A 77 6.51 13.88 -6.49
C THR A 77 7.37 15.08 -6.09
N ALA A 78 7.68 15.19 -4.80
CA ALA A 78 8.41 16.32 -4.24
C ALA A 78 9.63 15.92 -3.41
N CYS A 79 9.80 14.62 -3.10
CA CYS A 79 10.86 14.08 -2.25
C CYS A 79 11.09 14.91 -0.99
N SER A 80 10.01 15.20 -0.25
CA SER A 80 10.11 16.01 0.97
C SER A 80 11.12 15.43 1.97
N PRO A 81 11.97 16.27 2.60
CA PRO A 81 12.98 15.82 3.56
C PRO A 81 12.39 15.17 4.79
N GLU A 82 11.16 15.51 5.14
CA GLU A 82 10.49 14.97 6.31
C GLU A 82 9.14 14.34 5.92
N ILE A 83 8.92 13.11 6.40
CA ILE A 83 7.64 12.42 6.39
C ILE A 83 7.08 12.46 7.81
N ILE A 84 5.94 13.13 7.97
CA ILE A 84 5.20 13.20 9.23
C ILE A 84 4.09 12.14 9.21
N ILE A 85 4.09 11.27 10.21
CA ILE A 85 3.06 10.24 10.39
C ILE A 85 2.11 10.70 11.49
N ARG A 86 0.86 11.01 11.13
CA ARG A 86 -0.22 11.35 12.09
C ARG A 86 -1.29 10.26 12.17
N ALA A 87 -1.41 9.44 11.12
CA ALA A 87 -2.45 8.43 11.00
C ALA A 87 -2.32 7.25 11.98
N SER A 88 -1.12 6.97 12.50
CA SER A 88 -0.88 5.93 13.51
C SER A 88 0.53 6.09 14.14
N TYR A 89 0.90 5.15 15.00
CA TYR A 89 2.24 5.03 15.57
C TYR A 89 3.11 4.03 14.77
N LEU A 90 4.42 4.30 14.72
CA LEU A 90 5.44 3.34 14.28
C LEU A 90 6.57 3.32 15.30
N SER A 91 7.05 2.13 15.63
CA SER A 91 8.25 1.97 16.45
C SER A 91 9.51 2.38 15.68
N VAL A 92 10.61 2.63 16.39
CA VAL A 92 11.91 2.93 15.78
C VAL A 92 12.36 1.81 14.82
N TYR A 93 12.12 0.55 15.18
CA TYR A 93 12.41 -0.59 14.32
C TYR A 93 11.59 -0.55 13.03
N GLN A 94 10.28 -0.32 13.12
CA GLN A 94 9.42 -0.22 11.94
C GLN A 94 9.83 0.97 11.06
N ILE A 95 10.17 2.12 11.65
CA ILE A 95 10.67 3.29 10.91
C ILE A 95 11.94 2.92 10.12
N SER A 96 12.88 2.21 10.76
CA SER A 96 14.10 1.76 10.07
C SER A 96 13.77 0.85 8.89
N TRP A 97 12.86 -0.11 9.09
CA TRP A 97 12.43 -1.02 8.02
C TRP A 97 11.74 -0.29 6.86
N TRP A 98 10.87 0.68 7.17
CA TRP A 98 10.17 1.49 6.16
C TRP A 98 11.11 2.42 5.40
N LYS A 99 12.13 2.98 6.07
CA LYS A 99 13.20 3.75 5.41
C LYS A 99 13.94 2.84 4.42
N ASP A 100 14.32 1.64 4.84
CA ASP A 100 14.96 0.65 3.98
C ASP A 100 14.11 0.28 2.76
N LEU A 101 12.82 0.01 2.96
CA LEU A 101 11.88 -0.30 1.88
C LEU A 101 11.75 0.87 0.89
N LEU A 102 11.65 2.11 1.38
CA LEU A 102 11.54 3.29 0.53
C LEU A 102 12.81 3.48 -0.30
N ILE A 103 13.99 3.40 0.32
CA ILE A 103 15.27 3.60 -0.38
C ILE A 103 15.49 2.51 -1.42
N LYS A 104 15.33 1.24 -1.04
CA LYS A 104 15.58 0.10 -1.94
C LYS A 104 14.49 -0.04 -3.00
N GLY A 105 13.25 0.33 -2.66
CA GLY A 105 12.09 0.23 -3.54
C GLY A 105 11.98 1.30 -4.62
N LEU A 106 12.78 2.37 -4.53
CA LEU A 106 12.77 3.50 -5.46
C LEU A 106 14.05 3.61 -6.31
N GLY A 107 14.81 2.52 -6.47
CA GLY A 107 16.08 2.53 -7.22
C GLY A 107 15.98 3.13 -8.63
N GLU A 108 15.01 2.69 -9.46
CA GLU A 108 14.79 3.26 -10.80
C GLU A 108 14.41 4.74 -10.73
N PHE A 109 13.56 5.11 -9.75
CA PHE A 109 13.15 6.50 -9.55
C PHE A 109 14.35 7.39 -9.23
N PHE A 110 15.24 6.98 -8.33
CA PHE A 110 16.44 7.75 -8.01
C PHE A 110 17.40 7.85 -9.19
N TYR A 111 17.60 6.74 -9.91
CA TYR A 111 18.44 6.72 -11.11
C TYR A 111 17.94 7.69 -12.18
N ARG A 112 16.65 7.62 -12.54
CA ARG A 112 16.05 8.47 -13.59
C ARG A 112 16.06 9.95 -13.25
N ASN A 113 15.91 10.28 -11.97
CA ASN A 113 15.87 11.66 -11.50
C ASN A 113 17.25 12.17 -11.03
N GLN A 114 18.32 11.37 -11.19
CA GLN A 114 19.69 11.70 -10.79
C GLN A 114 19.80 12.13 -9.32
N ILE A 115 19.07 11.43 -8.45
CA ILE A 115 19.03 11.69 -7.00
C ILE A 115 20.06 10.79 -6.32
N ASP A 116 20.94 11.38 -5.53
CA ASP A 116 21.80 10.62 -4.61
C ASP A 116 20.97 10.13 -3.41
N PHE A 117 20.57 8.87 -3.46
CA PHE A 117 19.80 8.23 -2.40
C PHE A 117 20.66 7.72 -1.23
N THR A 118 21.99 7.82 -1.33
CA THR A 118 22.93 7.42 -0.26
C THR A 118 23.08 8.51 0.81
N ALA A 119 22.60 9.72 0.52
CA ALA A 119 22.59 10.84 1.45
C ALA A 119 21.85 10.45 2.76
N PRO A 120 22.51 10.57 3.93
CA PRO A 120 21.94 10.10 5.20
C PRO A 120 20.66 10.86 5.58
N ASP A 121 20.54 12.11 5.12
CA ASP A 121 19.45 13.04 5.35
C ASP A 121 18.39 13.05 4.22
N LEU A 122 18.43 12.08 3.29
CA LEU A 122 17.47 12.01 2.19
C LEU A 122 16.02 12.04 2.69
N VAL A 123 15.71 11.32 3.77
CA VAL A 123 14.39 11.39 4.39
C VAL A 123 14.45 11.05 5.88
N LYS A 124 13.75 11.87 6.66
CA LYS A 124 13.49 11.66 8.08
C LYS A 124 12.01 11.32 8.28
N PHE A 125 11.73 10.29 9.06
CA PHE A 125 10.38 9.96 9.51
C PHE A 125 10.16 10.51 10.90
N THR A 126 9.04 11.20 11.12
CA THR A 126 8.66 11.77 12.42
C THR A 126 7.22 11.37 12.74
N VAL A 127 7.03 10.63 13.83
CA VAL A 127 5.69 10.26 14.31
C VAL A 127 5.13 11.41 15.16
N LYS A 128 3.97 11.94 14.76
CA LYS A 128 3.19 12.96 15.48
C LYS A 128 1.73 12.51 15.59
N SER A 129 1.54 11.26 16.02
CA SER A 129 0.20 10.75 16.23
C SER A 129 -0.43 11.39 17.46
N ASN A 130 -1.65 11.93 17.31
CA ASN A 130 -2.49 12.37 18.42
C ASN A 130 -3.34 11.21 18.97
N SER A 131 -3.21 10.00 18.42
CA SER A 131 -3.99 8.85 18.86
C SER A 131 -3.64 8.50 20.30
N HIS A 132 -4.64 8.44 21.18
CA HIS A 132 -4.59 7.84 22.51
C HIS A 132 -4.21 6.34 22.53
N MET A 133 -3.69 5.76 21.43
CA MET A 133 -2.99 4.46 21.44
C MET A 133 -1.75 4.45 22.35
N SER A 134 -1.36 5.59 22.91
CA SER A 134 -0.34 5.75 23.95
C SER A 134 -0.79 5.32 25.36
N SER A 135 -2.04 4.90 25.59
CA SER A 135 -2.48 4.39 26.91
C SER A 135 -2.34 2.88 27.08
N LEU A 136 -1.53 2.23 26.25
CA LEU A 136 -1.05 0.90 26.54
C LEU A 136 0.27 1.03 27.34
N PRO A 137 0.48 0.25 28.42
CA PRO A 137 1.71 0.32 29.22
C PRO A 137 2.94 0.22 28.31
N ALA A 138 4.08 0.78 28.69
CA ALA A 138 5.28 0.93 27.84
C ALA A 138 5.83 -0.37 27.18
N GLY A 139 5.27 -1.56 27.44
CA GLY A 139 5.47 -2.79 26.67
C GLY A 139 4.43 -3.09 25.57
N LYS A 140 3.44 -2.22 25.38
CA LYS A 140 2.30 -2.31 24.44
C LYS A 140 1.95 -0.96 23.76
N ALA A 141 2.61 0.15 24.09
CA ALA A 141 2.47 1.44 23.37
C ALA A 141 3.12 1.44 21.96
N GLY A 142 3.74 0.33 21.57
CA GLY A 142 4.07 -0.04 20.19
C GLY A 142 3.64 -1.49 19.93
N GLY A 143 2.53 -1.91 20.56
CA GLY A 143 2.09 -3.29 20.62
C GLY A 143 1.80 -3.81 19.23
N ASN A 144 2.55 -4.83 18.83
CA ASN A 144 2.17 -5.68 17.71
C ASN A 144 0.72 -6.09 17.93
N VAL A 145 -0.22 -5.54 17.15
CA VAL A 145 -1.57 -6.09 17.09
C VAL A 145 -1.39 -7.47 16.47
N VAL A 146 -1.28 -8.48 17.33
CA VAL A 146 -1.11 -9.85 16.89
C VAL A 146 -2.47 -10.29 16.39
N TYR A 147 -2.51 -10.66 15.12
CA TYR A 147 -3.69 -11.30 14.56
C TYR A 147 -3.69 -12.76 15.04
N GLU A 148 -4.55 -13.05 16.02
CA GLU A 148 -4.60 -14.36 16.72
C GLU A 148 -5.68 -15.31 16.17
N GLU A 149 -6.57 -14.81 15.32
CA GLU A 149 -7.62 -15.62 14.70
C GLU A 149 -7.03 -16.58 13.65
N SER A 150 -7.62 -17.77 13.55
CA SER A 150 -7.23 -18.75 12.54
C SER A 150 -7.90 -18.46 11.20
N LEU A 151 -7.09 -18.33 10.15
CA LEU A 151 -7.56 -18.21 8.78
C LEU A 151 -7.77 -19.60 8.17
N LYS A 152 -8.77 -19.74 7.30
CA LYS A 152 -8.98 -20.98 6.56
C LYS A 152 -7.79 -21.29 5.65
N ASN A 153 -7.41 -22.56 5.59
CA ASN A 153 -6.28 -23.04 4.79
C ASN A 153 -6.59 -23.05 3.29
N ARG A 154 -6.69 -21.86 2.72
CA ARG A 154 -7.09 -21.56 1.33
C ARG A 154 -6.06 -20.64 0.69
N ASN A 155 -5.98 -20.69 -0.64
CA ASN A 155 -4.98 -19.94 -1.40
C ASN A 155 -5.60 -18.70 -2.04
N LEU A 156 -5.08 -17.52 -1.71
CA LEU A 156 -5.39 -16.27 -2.40
C LEU A 156 -4.27 -15.97 -3.39
N ILE A 157 -4.56 -16.11 -4.69
CA ILE A 157 -3.59 -16.00 -5.77
C ILE A 157 -3.66 -14.60 -6.38
N LEU A 158 -2.54 -13.87 -6.36
CA LEU A 158 -2.42 -12.59 -7.07
C LEU A 158 -2.30 -12.84 -8.59
N VAL A 159 -3.25 -12.32 -9.36
CA VAL A 159 -3.29 -12.50 -10.83
C VAL A 159 -3.09 -11.17 -11.53
N GLY A 160 -2.05 -11.08 -12.37
CA GLY A 160 -1.70 -9.87 -13.13
C GLY A 160 -1.86 -10.00 -14.65
N GLY A 161 -2.29 -11.17 -15.15
CA GLY A 161 -2.44 -11.43 -16.60
C GLY A 161 -1.14 -11.84 -17.33
N GLY A 162 -0.02 -11.96 -16.62
CA GLY A 162 1.24 -12.44 -17.19
C GLY A 162 1.38 -13.98 -17.16
N LYS A 163 2.35 -14.51 -17.91
CA LYS A 163 2.62 -15.95 -18.02
C LYS A 163 2.80 -16.66 -16.66
N ASP A 164 3.46 -16.01 -15.71
CA ASP A 164 3.72 -16.58 -14.39
C ASP A 164 2.42 -16.80 -13.59
N SER A 165 1.44 -15.90 -13.75
CA SER A 165 0.11 -16.06 -13.15
C SER A 165 -0.62 -17.26 -13.75
N ALA A 166 -0.49 -17.48 -15.06
CA ALA A 166 -1.06 -18.65 -15.72
C ALA A 166 -0.44 -19.96 -15.19
N VAL A 167 0.90 -20.01 -15.08
CA VAL A 167 1.62 -21.17 -14.52
C VAL A 167 1.22 -21.42 -13.07
N THR A 168 1.10 -20.37 -12.26
CA THR A 168 0.68 -20.50 -10.85
C THR A 168 -0.74 -21.03 -10.71
N LEU A 169 -1.67 -20.55 -11.54
CA LEU A 169 -3.06 -21.01 -11.55
C LEU A 169 -3.16 -22.49 -11.94
N GLU A 170 -2.37 -22.91 -12.93
CA GLU A 170 -2.29 -24.30 -13.38
C GLU A 170 -1.64 -25.20 -12.32
N PHE A 171 -0.54 -24.76 -11.72
CA PHE A 171 0.15 -25.51 -10.65
C PHE A 171 -0.76 -25.76 -9.44
N LEU A 172 -1.67 -24.82 -9.14
CA LEU A 172 -2.67 -24.93 -8.09
C LEU A 172 -4.01 -25.47 -8.59
N SER A 173 -4.05 -26.13 -9.75
CA SER A 173 -5.25 -26.84 -10.23
C SER A 173 -5.69 -27.92 -9.22
N GLY A 174 -6.99 -28.03 -8.99
CA GLY A 174 -7.57 -28.94 -7.99
C GLY A 174 -7.39 -28.55 -6.51
N LYS A 175 -6.72 -27.42 -6.20
CA LYS A 175 -6.64 -26.88 -4.83
C LYS A 175 -7.71 -25.82 -4.58
N GLU A 176 -8.16 -25.68 -3.33
CA GLU A 176 -9.05 -24.59 -2.91
C GLU A 176 -8.32 -23.25 -3.07
N LYS A 177 -8.80 -22.42 -3.99
CA LYS A 177 -8.16 -21.16 -4.37
C LYS A 177 -9.18 -20.10 -4.78
N GLN A 178 -8.76 -18.85 -4.66
CA GLN A 178 -9.44 -17.67 -5.18
C GLN A 178 -8.41 -16.72 -5.75
N CYS A 179 -8.82 -15.93 -6.73
CA CYS A 179 -7.97 -14.96 -7.40
C CYS A 179 -8.22 -13.56 -6.83
N LEU A 180 -7.12 -12.85 -6.53
CA LEU A 180 -7.11 -11.43 -6.19
C LEU A 180 -6.60 -10.65 -7.39
N LEU A 181 -7.40 -9.69 -7.84
CA LEU A 181 -7.12 -8.82 -8.97
C LEU A 181 -7.06 -7.36 -8.49
N LEU A 182 -6.05 -6.61 -8.92
CA LEU A 182 -5.95 -5.17 -8.67
C LEU A 182 -6.05 -4.44 -10.01
N ASN A 183 -7.07 -3.59 -10.18
CA ASN A 183 -7.33 -2.85 -11.42
C ASN A 183 -7.12 -3.73 -12.69
N PRO A 184 -7.78 -4.90 -12.79
CA PRO A 184 -7.42 -5.89 -13.80
C PRO A 184 -7.75 -5.44 -15.21
N THR A 185 -6.88 -5.80 -16.15
CA THR A 185 -7.18 -5.81 -17.57
C THR A 185 -8.13 -6.96 -17.92
N GLU A 186 -8.76 -6.92 -19.09
CA GLU A 186 -9.58 -8.03 -19.59
C GLU A 186 -8.77 -9.34 -19.70
N ALA A 187 -7.49 -9.26 -20.05
CA ALA A 187 -6.60 -10.42 -20.07
C ALA A 187 -6.46 -11.08 -18.68
N ALA A 188 -6.28 -10.28 -17.63
CA ALA A 188 -6.19 -10.79 -16.25
C ALA A 188 -7.51 -11.41 -15.78
N LYS A 189 -8.66 -10.79 -16.13
CA LYS A 189 -9.99 -11.34 -15.82
C LYS A 189 -10.23 -12.69 -16.52
N ASN A 190 -9.93 -12.77 -17.82
CA ASN A 190 -10.07 -13.99 -18.60
C ASN A 190 -9.16 -15.10 -18.07
N MET A 191 -7.92 -14.77 -17.72
CA MET A 191 -6.98 -15.73 -17.11
C MET A 191 -7.49 -16.26 -15.77
N ALA A 192 -8.02 -15.41 -14.90
CA ALA A 192 -8.61 -15.84 -13.62
C ALA A 192 -9.79 -16.79 -13.86
N LYS A 193 -10.68 -16.47 -14.81
CA LYS A 193 -11.82 -17.31 -15.18
C LYS A 193 -11.39 -18.68 -15.69
N ILE A 194 -10.41 -18.74 -16.61
CA ILE A 194 -9.84 -19.99 -17.14
C ILE A 194 -9.16 -20.79 -16.02
N GLY A 195 -8.47 -20.13 -15.10
CA GLY A 195 -7.78 -20.73 -13.97
C GLY A 195 -8.71 -21.22 -12.84
N GLY A 196 -10.03 -21.20 -13.02
CA GLY A 196 -11.01 -21.70 -12.05
C GLY A 196 -11.51 -20.67 -11.03
N CYS A 197 -11.21 -19.39 -11.20
CA CYS A 197 -11.73 -18.29 -10.38
C CYS A 197 -12.84 -17.54 -11.14
N SER A 198 -14.07 -18.06 -11.13
CA SER A 198 -15.19 -17.46 -11.86
C SER A 198 -15.63 -16.10 -11.30
N GLN A 199 -15.45 -15.87 -10.00
CA GLN A 199 -15.75 -14.62 -9.29
C GLN A 199 -14.52 -14.15 -8.52
N PRO A 200 -13.52 -13.55 -9.20
CA PRO A 200 -12.31 -13.08 -8.55
C PRO A 200 -12.60 -11.88 -7.65
N ILE A 201 -11.88 -11.78 -6.53
CA ILE A 201 -11.89 -10.60 -5.67
C ILE A 201 -11.19 -9.48 -6.44
N THR A 202 -11.97 -8.52 -6.94
CA THR A 202 -11.46 -7.43 -7.76
C THR A 202 -11.39 -6.15 -6.96
N VAL A 203 -10.17 -5.78 -6.55
CA VAL A 203 -9.90 -4.53 -5.85
C VAL A 203 -9.66 -3.41 -6.84
N GLN A 204 -10.26 -2.26 -6.57
CA GLN A 204 -9.99 -1.03 -7.32
C GLN A 204 -9.07 -0.13 -6.52
N ARG A 205 -7.98 0.34 -7.14
CA ARG A 205 -7.11 1.39 -6.61
C ARG A 205 -7.24 2.60 -7.51
N ILE A 206 -7.77 3.68 -6.96
CA ILE A 206 -8.01 4.95 -7.63
C ILE A 206 -6.97 5.93 -7.12
N ILE A 207 -6.03 6.28 -8.02
CA ILE A 207 -5.01 7.29 -7.77
C ILE A 207 -5.68 8.67 -7.81
N ASP A 208 -5.26 9.58 -6.92
CA ASP A 208 -5.75 10.96 -6.97
C ASP A 208 -5.34 11.65 -8.29
N PRO A 209 -6.29 12.21 -9.07
CA PRO A 209 -6.00 12.88 -10.35
C PRO A 209 -4.93 13.98 -10.24
N LYS A 210 -4.79 14.62 -9.08
CA LYS A 210 -3.77 15.64 -8.83
C LYS A 210 -2.35 15.09 -8.98
N LEU A 211 -2.14 13.79 -8.75
CA LEU A 211 -0.85 13.17 -9.02
C LEU A 211 -0.48 13.28 -10.51
N LEU A 212 -1.45 13.10 -11.41
CA LEU A 212 -1.25 13.22 -12.86
C LEU A 212 -1.01 14.68 -13.25
N GLU A 213 -1.79 15.62 -12.70
CA GLU A 213 -1.58 17.05 -12.92
C GLU A 213 -0.19 17.53 -12.50
N LEU A 214 0.35 17.01 -11.39
CA LEU A 214 1.70 17.35 -10.94
C LEU A 214 2.77 16.78 -11.88
N ASN A 215 2.58 15.56 -12.40
CA ASN A 215 3.48 14.99 -13.39
C ASN A 215 3.51 15.84 -14.66
N GLU A 216 2.35 16.32 -15.14
CA GLU A 216 2.25 17.23 -16.29
C GLU A 216 2.93 18.58 -16.01
N LYS A 217 2.90 19.05 -14.76
CA LYS A 217 3.62 20.25 -14.29
C LYS A 217 5.13 20.02 -14.08
N GLY A 218 5.63 18.82 -14.39
CA GLY A 218 7.05 18.49 -14.31
C GLY A 218 7.58 18.25 -12.89
N TYR A 219 6.71 17.77 -11.99
CA TYR A 219 7.13 17.17 -10.71
C TYR A 219 7.83 15.83 -10.97
N LEU A 220 8.55 15.34 -9.96
CA LEU A 220 9.33 14.10 -10.07
C LEU A 220 8.40 12.90 -10.30
N ASN A 221 8.79 12.01 -11.21
CA ASN A 221 8.05 10.79 -11.50
C ASN A 221 9.02 9.62 -11.74
N GLY A 222 8.51 8.41 -11.63
CA GLY A 222 9.28 7.18 -11.80
C GLY A 222 8.61 6.00 -11.12
N HIS A 223 9.25 4.84 -11.21
CA HIS A 223 8.72 3.60 -10.66
C HIS A 223 8.58 3.65 -9.13
N THR A 224 7.58 2.95 -8.61
CA THR A 224 7.30 2.80 -7.18
C THR A 224 7.37 1.31 -6.82
N PRO A 225 7.63 0.93 -5.56
CA PRO A 225 7.73 -0.48 -5.16
C PRO A 225 6.38 -1.21 -5.22
N PHE A 226 5.90 -1.51 -6.42
CA PHE A 226 4.55 -2.03 -6.67
C PHE A 226 4.37 -3.44 -6.10
N SER A 227 5.41 -4.27 -6.13
CA SER A 227 5.40 -5.59 -5.48
C SER A 227 5.17 -5.49 -3.97
N ALA A 228 5.78 -4.49 -3.30
CA ALA A 228 5.55 -4.25 -1.88
C ALA A 228 4.12 -3.77 -1.63
N TYR A 229 3.59 -2.89 -2.48
CA TYR A 229 2.19 -2.48 -2.43
C TYR A 229 1.24 -3.68 -2.54
N LEU A 230 1.47 -4.59 -3.50
CA LEU A 230 0.67 -5.82 -3.65
C LEU A 230 0.77 -6.73 -2.42
N ALA A 231 1.93 -6.80 -1.76
CA ALA A 231 2.08 -7.56 -0.52
C ALA A 231 1.16 -7.01 0.58
N PHE A 232 1.21 -5.70 0.88
CA PHE A 232 0.32 -5.10 1.88
C PHE A 232 -1.16 -5.22 1.51
N LEU A 233 -1.49 -5.02 0.22
CA LEU A 233 -2.86 -5.15 -0.27
C LEU A 233 -3.39 -6.57 -0.09
N SER A 234 -2.60 -7.56 -0.51
CA SER A 234 -2.98 -8.97 -0.40
C SER A 234 -3.03 -9.45 1.05
N THR A 235 -2.20 -8.91 1.95
CA THR A 235 -2.32 -9.18 3.39
C THR A 235 -3.64 -8.67 3.95
N LEU A 236 -4.05 -7.43 3.62
CA LEU A 236 -5.37 -6.93 4.01
C LEU A 236 -6.49 -7.78 3.42
N ALA A 237 -6.42 -8.12 2.12
CA ALA A 237 -7.41 -8.97 1.46
C ALA A 237 -7.51 -10.36 2.10
N ALA A 238 -6.37 -10.99 2.40
CA ALA A 238 -6.31 -12.31 3.01
C ALA A 238 -7.05 -12.34 4.36
N VAL A 239 -6.86 -11.30 5.19
CA VAL A 239 -7.58 -11.18 6.45
C VAL A 239 -9.06 -10.87 6.23
N LEU A 240 -9.42 -9.96 5.31
CA LEU A 240 -10.80 -9.60 4.96
C LEU A 240 -11.63 -10.79 4.48
N TYR A 241 -11.05 -11.66 3.66
CA TYR A 241 -11.77 -12.75 2.99
C TYR A 241 -11.42 -14.15 3.51
N ASP A 242 -10.71 -14.24 4.64
CA ASP A 242 -10.44 -15.50 5.34
C ASP A 242 -9.55 -16.50 4.55
N TYR A 243 -8.39 -16.01 4.09
CA TYR A 243 -7.39 -16.81 3.38
C TYR A 243 -6.07 -16.85 4.13
N LYS A 244 -5.59 -18.05 4.48
CA LYS A 244 -4.32 -18.23 5.17
C LYS A 244 -3.10 -18.04 4.26
N ASN A 245 -3.16 -18.49 3.01
CA ASN A 245 -2.01 -18.52 2.12
C ASN A 245 -2.14 -17.45 1.06
N ILE A 246 -1.16 -16.55 0.96
CA ILE A 246 -1.03 -15.60 -0.15
C ILE A 246 -0.02 -16.17 -1.13
N VAL A 247 -0.45 -16.38 -2.36
CA VAL A 247 0.41 -16.83 -3.45
C VAL A 247 0.68 -15.63 -4.35
N CYS A 248 1.85 -15.02 -4.14
CA CYS A 248 2.34 -13.92 -4.94
C CYS A 248 3.46 -14.42 -5.86
N LYS A 249 3.63 -13.74 -7.00
CA LYS A 249 4.84 -13.89 -7.79
C LYS A 249 5.82 -12.76 -7.44
N PRO A 250 7.13 -13.02 -7.43
CA PRO A 250 8.08 -11.93 -7.52
C PRO A 250 7.86 -11.24 -8.87
N SER A 251 7.48 -9.97 -8.87
CA SER A 251 7.68 -9.16 -10.08
C SER A 251 9.20 -9.00 -10.21
N ILE A 252 9.80 -9.73 -11.13
CA ILE A 252 11.17 -9.43 -11.57
C ILE A 252 11.04 -8.10 -12.31
N PHE A 253 11.61 -7.05 -11.73
CA PHE A 253 11.67 -5.70 -12.29
C PHE A 253 12.57 -5.70 -13.54
#